data_AF-A0A534ZKR8-F1
#
_entry.id   AF-A0A534ZKR8-F1
#
_cell.length_a   1.000
_cell.length_b   1.000
_cell.length_c   1.000
_cell.angle_alpha   90.00
_cell.angle_beta   90.00
_cell.angle_gamma   90.00
#
_symmetry.space_group_name_H-M   'P 1'
#
loop_
_entity.id
_entity.type
_entity.pdbx_description
1 polymer ?
#
loop_
_entity_poly.entity_id
_entity_poly.type
_entity_poly.pdbx_seq_one_letter_code
_entity_poly.pdbx_strand_id
1 'polypeptide(L)'
;MSFLKRKKAESPPPPPTPMVEEVTGQQYALKLAYMARSSDGLRMGTDPAVFKMLPQIVEPLSDTPIEIIEPLPLEYSDATPAVERFNEMQQWVLARRDLGPIARHALYVLEMTDALDMTVDTFFSGLLHGETDTSGYPDYHAVVGGLASHFDELSGELIVRSVVGWGGKGQRGDTERIGQRLLSSLYQQVLASGYSLGTADHARITPAAGPSGGLACAHCGFESQSASAFYCPKCGMRMARGT
;
A
#
# COMPACT_ATOMS: atom_id res chain seq x y z
N MET A 1 -17.74 73.09 -72.11
CA MET A 1 -17.05 71.78 -71.96
C MET A 1 -16.54 71.65 -70.53
N SER A 2 -16.94 70.59 -69.84
CA SER A 2 -16.35 70.04 -68.60
C SER A 2 -16.58 70.77 -67.26
N PHE A 3 -17.75 70.54 -66.66
CA PHE A 3 -17.93 70.57 -65.21
C PHE A 3 -18.43 69.19 -64.74
N LEU A 4 -17.95 68.75 -63.56
CA LEU A 4 -18.33 67.57 -62.76
C LEU A 4 -17.55 66.25 -63.02
N LYS A 5 -16.37 66.12 -62.39
CA LYS A 5 -15.83 64.80 -62.01
C LYS A 5 -16.54 64.33 -60.72
N ARG A 6 -17.35 63.26 -60.82
CA ARG A 6 -17.90 62.55 -59.66
C ARG A 6 -16.75 61.90 -58.86
N LYS A 7 -16.63 62.25 -57.58
CA LYS A 7 -15.76 61.56 -56.61
C LYS A 7 -16.36 60.17 -56.36
N LYS A 8 -15.58 59.12 -56.60
CA LYS A 8 -15.98 57.72 -56.38
C LYS A 8 -16.20 57.53 -54.86
N ALA A 9 -17.40 57.12 -54.47
CA ALA A 9 -17.71 56.83 -53.07
C ALA A 9 -16.87 55.62 -52.63
N GLU A 10 -16.14 55.81 -51.53
CA GLU A 10 -15.31 54.78 -50.90
C GLU A 10 -16.25 53.79 -50.19
N SER A 11 -16.13 52.50 -50.54
CA SER A 11 -16.95 51.45 -49.96
C SER A 11 -16.65 51.28 -48.48
N PRO A 12 -17.66 51.10 -47.60
CA PRO A 12 -17.44 50.94 -46.17
C PRO A 12 -16.57 49.71 -45.89
N PRO A 13 -15.69 49.77 -44.87
CA PRO A 13 -14.81 48.65 -44.54
C PRO A 13 -15.64 47.41 -44.18
N PRO A 14 -15.16 46.20 -44.54
CA PRO A 14 -15.88 44.97 -44.25
C PRO A 14 -16.07 44.78 -42.73
N PRO A 15 -17.18 44.16 -42.31
CA PRO A 15 -17.46 43.93 -40.90
C PRO A 15 -16.36 43.06 -40.28
N PRO A 16 -15.94 43.34 -39.03
CA PRO A 16 -14.91 42.58 -38.36
C PRO A 16 -15.32 41.11 -38.25
N THR A 17 -14.46 40.21 -38.71
CA THR A 17 -14.63 38.77 -38.53
C THR A 17 -14.58 38.43 -37.03
N PRO A 18 -15.52 37.63 -36.51
CA PRO A 18 -15.48 37.21 -35.12
C PRO A 18 -14.18 36.44 -34.87
N MET A 19 -13.35 36.96 -33.98
CA MET A 19 -12.17 36.26 -33.50
C MET A 19 -12.64 35.04 -32.72
N VAL A 20 -12.42 33.85 -33.27
CA VAL A 20 -12.57 32.61 -32.50
C VAL A 20 -11.35 32.55 -31.60
N GLU A 21 -11.54 32.91 -30.33
CA GLU A 21 -10.51 32.83 -29.32
C GLU A 21 -10.25 31.36 -29.02
N GLU A 22 -9.10 30.86 -29.47
CA GLU A 22 -8.70 29.48 -29.24
C GLU A 22 -8.36 29.32 -27.75
N VAL A 23 -9.21 28.61 -27.01
CA VAL A 23 -9.00 28.39 -25.57
C VAL A 23 -7.81 27.45 -25.40
N THR A 24 -6.65 28.01 -25.05
CA THR A 24 -5.46 27.24 -24.70
C THR A 24 -5.59 26.72 -23.26
N GLY A 25 -5.99 25.46 -23.11
CA GLY A 25 -6.07 24.81 -21.80
C GLY A 25 -4.72 24.28 -21.34
N GLN A 26 -4.35 24.56 -20.09
CA GLN A 26 -3.23 23.89 -19.42
C GLN A 26 -3.76 22.67 -18.65
N GLN A 27 -3.22 21.49 -18.93
CA GLN A 27 -3.57 20.26 -18.22
C GLN A 27 -2.55 19.97 -17.13
N TYR A 28 -3.04 19.75 -15.91
CA TYR A 28 -2.24 19.32 -14.77
C TYR A 28 -2.76 17.96 -14.29
N ALA A 29 -1.85 17.02 -14.02
CA ALA A 29 -2.20 15.70 -13.50
C ALA A 29 -1.17 15.26 -12.45
N LEU A 30 -1.64 14.57 -11.42
CA LEU A 30 -0.80 13.89 -10.44
C LEU A 30 -1.14 12.41 -10.48
N LYS A 31 -0.12 11.56 -10.61
CA LYS A 31 -0.25 10.11 -10.53
C LYS A 31 0.60 9.61 -9.38
N LEU A 32 -0.03 8.87 -8.47
CA LEU A 32 0.65 8.16 -7.40
C LEU A 32 0.71 6.68 -7.77
N ALA A 33 1.87 6.07 -7.60
CA ALA A 33 2.06 4.63 -7.81
C ALA A 33 2.71 4.05 -6.55
N TYR A 34 2.06 3.04 -5.96
CA TYR A 34 2.54 2.32 -4.79
C TYR A 34 2.67 0.86 -5.15
N MET A 35 3.79 0.26 -4.77
CA MET A 35 4.13 -1.12 -5.07
C MET A 35 4.62 -1.77 -3.79
N ALA A 36 4.32 -3.05 -3.62
CA ALA A 36 4.82 -3.85 -2.52
C ALA A 36 5.12 -5.27 -2.99
N ARG A 37 6.01 -5.93 -2.26
CA ARG A 37 6.28 -7.36 -2.41
C ARG A 37 6.37 -8.00 -1.04
N SER A 38 5.85 -9.22 -0.94
CA SER A 38 5.94 -10.06 0.25
C SER A 38 6.59 -11.38 -0.14
N SER A 39 7.35 -11.97 0.76
CA SER A 39 7.81 -13.36 0.65
C SER A 39 6.69 -14.33 1.04
N ASP A 40 6.93 -15.61 0.81
CA ASP A 40 6.24 -16.68 1.52
C ASP A 40 6.50 -16.56 3.02
N GLY A 41 5.58 -17.13 3.82
CA GLY A 41 5.67 -17.16 5.26
C GLY A 41 6.58 -18.30 5.71
N LEU A 42 7.34 -18.04 6.77
CA LEU A 42 8.14 -19.04 7.47
C LEU A 42 7.48 -19.33 8.81
N ARG A 43 7.31 -20.62 9.10
CA ARG A 43 6.80 -21.10 10.38
C ARG A 43 7.92 -21.03 11.40
N MET A 44 7.64 -20.51 12.58
CA MET A 44 8.59 -20.40 13.68
C MET A 44 7.96 -20.94 14.96
N GLY A 45 8.79 -21.38 15.90
CA GLY A 45 8.34 -21.87 17.19
C GLY A 45 7.61 -20.80 18.01
N THR A 46 6.81 -21.26 18.98
CA THR A 46 5.97 -20.41 19.84
C THR A 46 6.71 -19.78 21.01
N ASP A 47 8.04 -19.95 21.08
CA ASP A 47 8.84 -19.42 22.18
C ASP A 47 8.84 -17.87 22.11
N PRO A 48 8.46 -17.15 23.19
CA PRO A 48 8.53 -15.70 23.23
C PRO A 48 9.92 -15.11 22.94
N ALA A 49 10.99 -15.89 23.12
CA ALA A 49 12.33 -15.50 22.69
C ALA A 49 12.37 -15.26 21.17
N VAL A 50 11.62 -16.06 20.39
CA VAL A 50 11.52 -15.95 18.93
C VAL A 50 11.03 -14.58 18.49
N PHE A 51 9.95 -14.12 19.11
CA PHE A 51 9.40 -12.80 18.79
C PHE A 51 10.40 -11.66 19.09
N LYS A 52 11.14 -11.76 20.20
CA LYS A 52 12.12 -10.74 20.62
C LYS A 52 13.33 -10.61 19.71
N MET A 53 13.62 -11.61 18.88
CA MET A 53 14.75 -11.56 17.95
C MET A 53 14.40 -10.91 16.62
N LEU A 54 13.11 -10.83 16.26
CA LEU A 54 12.69 -10.34 14.94
C LEU A 54 13.24 -8.94 14.63
N PRO A 55 13.27 -7.97 15.57
CA PRO A 55 13.93 -6.69 15.33
C PRO A 55 15.40 -6.84 14.96
N GLN A 56 16.13 -7.75 15.62
CA GLN A 56 17.57 -7.99 15.40
C GLN A 56 17.87 -8.61 14.04
N ILE A 57 16.89 -9.27 13.42
CA ILE A 57 17.00 -9.81 12.05
C ILE A 57 16.89 -8.68 11.02
N VAL A 58 16.06 -7.66 11.29
CA VAL A 58 15.83 -6.53 10.38
C VAL A 58 16.90 -5.46 10.53
N GLU A 59 17.37 -5.21 11.76
CA GLU A 59 18.29 -4.14 12.12
C GLU A 59 19.55 -4.04 11.22
N PRO A 60 20.24 -5.14 10.83
CA PRO A 60 21.41 -5.08 9.95
C PRO A 60 21.11 -4.61 8.52
N LEU A 61 19.85 -4.64 8.11
CA LEU A 61 19.38 -4.26 6.77
C LEU A 61 18.67 -2.91 6.76
N SER A 62 18.44 -2.29 7.91
CA SER A 62 17.76 -1.01 8.00
C SER A 62 18.74 0.14 8.22
N ASP A 63 18.51 1.23 7.50
CA ASP A 63 19.22 2.50 7.64
C ASP A 63 18.73 3.31 8.86
N THR A 64 17.67 2.84 9.55
CA THR A 64 17.02 3.52 10.65
C THR A 64 16.70 2.56 11.80
N PRO A 65 16.50 3.06 13.04
CA PRO A 65 15.99 2.22 14.12
C PRO A 65 14.70 1.51 13.74
N ILE A 66 14.56 0.25 14.15
CA ILE A 66 13.36 -0.55 13.88
C ILE A 66 12.22 -0.10 14.79
N GLU A 67 11.10 0.26 14.18
CA GLU A 67 9.86 0.57 14.88
C GLU A 67 8.98 -0.67 14.91
N ILE A 68 8.61 -1.13 16.10
CA ILE A 68 7.71 -2.28 16.30
C ILE A 68 6.29 -1.75 16.38
N ILE A 69 5.45 -2.21 15.47
CA ILE A 69 4.06 -1.78 15.34
C ILE A 69 3.18 -2.99 15.63
N GLU A 70 2.51 -2.93 16.77
CA GLU A 70 1.57 -3.97 17.20
C GLU A 70 0.29 -3.96 16.33
N PRO A 71 -0.47 -5.08 16.31
CA PRO A 71 -1.76 -5.12 15.65
C PRO A 71 -2.71 -4.02 16.14
N LEU A 72 -3.61 -3.61 15.25
CA LEU A 72 -4.64 -2.63 15.53
C LEU A 72 -5.49 -3.05 16.72
N PRO A 73 -5.74 -2.13 17.67
CA PRO A 73 -6.78 -2.33 18.66
C PRO A 73 -8.13 -2.61 17.99
N LEU A 74 -8.96 -3.44 18.64
CA LEU A 74 -10.29 -3.81 18.12
C LEU A 74 -11.18 -2.60 17.78
N GLU A 75 -11.03 -1.48 18.50
CA GLU A 75 -11.76 -0.23 18.23
C GLU A 75 -11.40 0.43 16.88
N TYR A 76 -10.28 0.04 16.28
CA TYR A 76 -9.81 0.50 14.97
C TYR A 76 -9.77 -0.64 13.94
N SER A 77 -10.52 -1.73 14.14
CA SER A 77 -10.46 -2.91 13.24
C SER A 77 -10.86 -2.61 11.80
N ASP A 78 -11.69 -1.59 11.58
CA ASP A 78 -12.14 -1.17 10.25
C ASP A 78 -11.26 -0.05 9.64
N ALA A 79 -10.22 0.40 10.35
CA ALA A 79 -9.36 1.49 9.92
C ALA A 79 -8.59 1.13 8.65
N THR A 80 -8.63 1.99 7.64
CA THR A 80 -7.95 1.78 6.36
C THR A 80 -7.35 3.07 5.81
N PRO A 81 -6.20 3.03 5.10
CA PRO A 81 -5.63 4.22 4.47
C PRO A 81 -6.40 4.69 3.21
N ALA A 82 -7.45 3.98 2.80
CA ALA A 82 -8.24 4.26 1.61
C ALA A 82 -9.00 5.59 1.70
N VAL A 83 -8.60 6.57 0.88
CA VAL A 83 -9.12 7.95 0.90
C VAL A 83 -10.60 8.06 0.56
N GLU A 84 -11.15 7.10 -0.17
CA GLU A 84 -12.57 7.01 -0.50
C GLU A 84 -13.45 6.61 0.71
N ARG A 85 -12.83 6.09 1.78
CA ARG A 85 -13.50 5.65 3.03
C ARG A 85 -13.14 6.59 4.17
N PHE A 86 -13.68 7.80 4.12
CA PHE A 86 -13.21 8.92 4.95
C PHE A 86 -13.23 8.65 6.46
N ASN A 87 -14.27 7.99 6.99
CA ASN A 87 -14.36 7.72 8.43
C ASN A 87 -13.29 6.71 8.87
N GLU A 88 -13.12 5.66 8.08
CA GLU A 88 -12.11 4.62 8.29
C GLU A 88 -10.70 5.19 8.13
N MET A 89 -10.49 6.14 7.22
CA MET A 89 -9.24 6.88 7.07
C MET A 89 -8.94 7.77 8.29
N GLN A 90 -9.94 8.43 8.86
CA GLN A 90 -9.75 9.18 10.10
C GLN A 90 -9.32 8.27 11.25
N GLN A 91 -9.97 7.12 11.40
CA GLN A 91 -9.57 6.09 12.36
C GLN A 91 -8.14 5.61 12.11
N TRP A 92 -7.77 5.41 10.84
CA TRP A 92 -6.42 5.00 10.44
C TRP A 92 -5.36 6.00 10.87
N VAL A 93 -5.62 7.30 10.65
CA VAL A 93 -4.73 8.40 11.08
C VAL A 93 -4.63 8.47 12.60
N LEU A 94 -5.75 8.34 13.31
CA LEU A 94 -5.77 8.37 14.78
C LEU A 94 -4.98 7.22 15.39
N ALA A 95 -5.17 6.00 14.87
CA ALA A 95 -4.49 4.80 15.34
C ALA A 95 -2.96 4.86 15.14
N ARG A 96 -2.48 5.67 14.20
CA ARG A 96 -1.06 5.73 13.79
C ARG A 96 -0.38 7.06 14.13
N ARG A 97 -1.06 7.96 14.85
CA ARG A 97 -0.59 9.33 15.09
C ARG A 97 0.75 9.40 15.81
N ASP A 98 1.03 8.43 16.68
CA ASP A 98 2.20 8.37 17.55
C ASP A 98 3.39 7.66 16.88
N LEU A 99 3.19 7.13 15.66
CA LEU A 99 4.22 6.43 14.90
C LEU A 99 5.14 7.39 14.13
N GLY A 100 6.36 6.93 13.88
CA GLY A 100 7.35 7.64 13.08
C GLY A 100 6.89 7.90 11.63
N PRO A 101 7.42 8.92 10.95
CA PRO A 101 7.10 9.17 9.54
C PRO A 101 7.34 7.98 8.61
N ILE A 102 8.43 7.23 8.83
CA ILE A 102 8.79 6.03 8.07
C ILE A 102 7.75 4.94 8.28
N ALA A 103 7.42 4.61 9.53
CA ALA A 103 6.39 3.63 9.86
C ALA A 103 5.03 4.00 9.26
N ARG A 104 4.60 5.26 9.41
CA ARG A 104 3.32 5.73 8.82
C ARG A 104 3.31 5.59 7.30
N HIS A 105 4.41 5.94 6.63
CA HIS A 105 4.51 5.76 5.18
C HIS A 105 4.50 4.27 4.79
N ALA A 106 5.24 3.44 5.51
CA ALA A 106 5.27 1.99 5.29
C ALA A 106 3.89 1.37 5.44
N LEU A 107 3.19 1.66 6.54
CA LEU A 107 1.80 1.22 6.76
C LEU A 107 0.87 1.71 5.64
N TYR A 108 0.99 2.98 5.24
CA TYR A 108 0.18 3.51 4.14
C TYR A 108 0.40 2.72 2.84
N VAL A 109 1.66 2.50 2.44
CA VAL A 109 1.98 1.77 1.21
C VAL A 109 1.56 0.30 1.29
N LEU A 110 1.87 -0.37 2.39
CA LEU A 110 1.68 -1.82 2.54
C LEU A 110 0.22 -2.20 2.76
N GLU A 111 -0.55 -1.40 3.51
CA GLU A 111 -1.99 -1.64 3.66
C GLU A 111 -2.77 -1.25 2.38
N MET A 112 -2.40 -0.17 1.69
CA MET A 112 -3.04 0.20 0.40
C MET A 112 -2.82 -0.85 -0.70
N THR A 113 -1.71 -1.58 -0.64
CA THR A 113 -1.38 -2.65 -1.58
C THR A 113 -1.80 -4.04 -1.09
N ASP A 114 -2.45 -4.11 0.08
CA ASP A 114 -2.84 -5.37 0.72
C ASP A 114 -1.63 -6.31 0.94
N ALA A 115 -0.45 -5.78 1.21
CA ALA A 115 0.75 -6.56 1.54
C ALA A 115 0.85 -6.83 3.06
N LEU A 116 0.16 -6.03 3.86
CA LEU A 116 0.16 -6.07 5.32
C LEU A 116 -1.27 -5.91 5.84
N ASP A 117 -1.65 -6.71 6.84
CA ASP A 117 -2.94 -6.62 7.51
C ASP A 117 -2.71 -6.37 9.00
N MET A 118 -2.80 -5.10 9.39
CA MET A 118 -2.59 -4.71 10.78
C MET A 118 -3.67 -5.20 11.73
N THR A 119 -4.75 -5.84 11.29
CA THR A 119 -5.70 -6.46 12.23
C THR A 119 -5.10 -7.67 12.94
N VAL A 120 -4.08 -8.29 12.35
CA VAL A 120 -3.42 -9.51 12.88
C VAL A 120 -1.91 -9.42 12.91
N ASP A 121 -1.30 -8.67 12.01
CA ASP A 121 0.15 -8.61 11.90
C ASP A 121 0.75 -7.65 12.93
N THR A 122 1.83 -8.10 13.57
CA THR A 122 2.86 -7.23 14.13
C THR A 122 3.85 -6.90 13.01
N PHE A 123 4.20 -5.63 12.85
CA PHE A 123 5.12 -5.16 11.81
C PHE A 123 6.40 -4.56 12.40
N PHE A 124 7.55 -5.06 11.95
CA PHE A 124 8.89 -4.59 12.31
C PHE A 124 9.40 -3.71 11.18
N SER A 125 9.14 -2.40 11.29
CA SER A 125 9.31 -1.44 10.21
C SER A 125 10.67 -0.73 10.26
N GLY A 126 11.28 -0.57 9.09
CA GLY A 126 12.46 0.29 8.91
C GLY A 126 12.54 0.88 7.51
N LEU A 127 13.38 1.90 7.35
CA LEU A 127 13.87 2.35 6.05
C LEU A 127 14.98 1.39 5.62
N LEU A 128 14.81 0.71 4.51
CA LEU A 128 15.74 -0.31 4.01
C LEU A 128 16.66 0.22 2.91
N HIS A 129 16.24 1.31 2.26
CA HIS A 129 17.04 2.03 1.27
C HIS A 129 16.45 3.40 0.96
N GLY A 130 17.30 4.35 0.63
CA GLY A 130 16.92 5.67 0.09
C GLY A 130 17.01 6.77 1.13
N GLU A 131 16.38 7.91 0.83
CA GLU A 131 16.44 9.10 1.66
C GLU A 131 15.05 9.51 2.17
N THR A 132 15.04 10.32 3.22
CA THR A 132 13.84 10.98 3.73
C THR A 132 13.84 12.46 3.37
N ASP A 133 12.66 13.04 3.22
CA ASP A 133 12.50 14.48 3.08
C ASP A 133 12.80 15.23 4.39
N THR A 134 12.68 16.56 4.35
CA THR A 134 12.96 17.43 5.52
C THR A 134 11.98 17.23 6.68
N SER A 135 10.85 16.55 6.45
CA SER A 135 9.89 16.15 7.48
C SER A 135 10.06 14.71 7.96
N GLY A 136 11.07 14.00 7.45
CA GLY A 136 11.42 12.63 7.80
C GLY A 136 10.63 11.57 7.03
N TYR A 137 9.77 11.95 6.08
CA TYR A 137 9.02 10.97 5.28
C TYR A 137 9.90 10.38 4.18
N PRO A 138 9.79 9.07 3.88
CA PRO A 138 10.52 8.46 2.76
C PRO A 138 10.22 9.16 1.43
N ASP A 139 11.26 9.43 0.65
CA ASP A 139 11.10 9.96 -0.70
C ASP A 139 10.60 8.88 -1.67
N TYR A 140 10.11 9.25 -2.86
CA TYR A 140 9.43 8.34 -3.79
C TYR A 140 10.29 7.17 -4.29
N HIS A 141 11.61 7.26 -4.14
CA HIS A 141 12.57 6.24 -4.56
C HIS A 141 13.06 5.34 -3.40
N ALA A 142 12.64 5.65 -2.16
CA ALA A 142 12.97 4.90 -0.97
C ALA A 142 12.23 3.56 -0.92
N VAL A 143 12.84 2.58 -0.26
CA VAL A 143 12.24 1.28 0.04
C VAL A 143 12.06 1.19 1.55
N VAL A 144 10.82 1.01 1.98
CA VAL A 144 10.45 0.74 3.37
C VAL A 144 10.02 -0.70 3.52
N GLY A 145 10.14 -1.27 4.71
CA GLY A 145 9.75 -2.64 4.94
C GLY A 145 10.41 -3.26 6.16
N GLY A 146 10.37 -4.58 6.22
CA GLY A 146 10.97 -5.39 7.26
C GLY A 146 10.27 -6.73 7.36
N LEU A 147 9.88 -7.12 8.58
CA LEU A 147 9.17 -8.37 8.83
C LEU A 147 7.75 -8.10 9.30
N ALA A 148 6.81 -8.90 8.83
CA ALA A 148 5.47 -8.99 9.38
C ALA A 148 5.30 -10.35 10.04
N SER A 149 4.65 -10.40 11.20
CA SER A 149 4.38 -11.65 11.90
C SER A 149 2.98 -11.73 12.49
N HIS A 150 2.42 -12.93 12.54
CA HIS A 150 1.18 -13.22 13.27
C HIS A 150 1.23 -14.66 13.78
N PHE A 151 0.46 -14.94 14.81
CA PHE A 151 0.26 -16.32 15.25
C PHE A 151 -0.83 -16.97 14.40
N ASP A 152 -0.55 -18.15 13.87
CA ASP A 152 -1.57 -18.98 13.23
C ASP A 152 -2.48 -19.59 14.30
N GLU A 153 -3.78 -19.38 14.19
CA GLU A 153 -4.77 -19.83 15.18
C GLU A 153 -4.87 -21.37 15.24
N LEU A 154 -4.60 -22.06 14.14
CA LEU A 154 -4.75 -23.51 14.04
C LEU A 154 -3.55 -24.26 14.62
N SER A 155 -2.34 -23.87 14.24
CA SER A 155 -1.10 -24.50 14.72
C SER A 155 -0.55 -23.87 15.99
N GLY A 156 -0.93 -22.63 16.30
CA GLY A 156 -0.34 -21.81 17.36
C GLY A 156 1.05 -21.28 17.03
N GLU A 157 1.58 -21.58 15.84
CA GLU A 157 2.93 -21.20 15.42
C GLU A 157 3.01 -19.75 14.98
N LEU A 158 4.19 -19.15 15.12
CA LEU A 158 4.42 -17.81 14.63
C LEU A 158 4.76 -17.88 13.14
N ILE A 159 3.96 -17.22 12.31
CA ILE A 159 4.25 -17.04 10.88
C ILE A 159 4.99 -15.73 10.72
N VAL A 160 6.14 -15.76 10.05
CA VAL A 160 6.96 -14.57 9.77
C VAL A 160 7.20 -14.45 8.27
N ARG A 161 6.96 -13.26 7.71
CA ARG A 161 7.20 -12.97 6.30
C ARG A 161 7.99 -11.68 6.13
N SER A 162 8.79 -11.62 5.08
CA SER A 162 9.44 -10.39 4.66
C SER A 162 8.49 -9.58 3.81
N VAL A 163 8.40 -8.29 4.06
CA VAL A 163 7.55 -7.38 3.31
C VAL A 163 8.28 -6.07 3.02
N VAL A 164 8.19 -5.61 1.78
CA VAL A 164 8.80 -4.36 1.33
C VAL A 164 7.81 -3.57 0.47
N GLY A 165 7.88 -2.25 0.56
CA GLY A 165 7.02 -1.32 -0.16
C GLY A 165 7.79 -0.08 -0.62
N TRP A 166 7.34 0.51 -1.71
CA TRP A 166 7.88 1.76 -2.24
C TRP A 166 6.83 2.47 -3.10
N GLY A 167 7.07 3.75 -3.39
CA GLY A 167 6.24 4.50 -4.33
C GLY A 167 5.91 5.92 -3.87
N GLY A 168 4.94 6.54 -4.53
CA GLY A 168 4.55 7.92 -4.31
C GLY A 168 4.44 8.68 -5.62
N LYS A 169 4.99 9.91 -5.65
CA LYS A 169 4.87 10.85 -6.78
C LYS A 169 5.66 10.45 -8.04
N GLY A 170 6.39 9.33 -7.99
CA GLY A 170 7.16 8.81 -9.11
C GLY A 170 7.69 7.41 -8.81
N GLN A 171 8.29 6.78 -9.82
CA GLN A 171 9.00 5.51 -9.68
C GLN A 171 10.34 5.60 -10.39
N ARG A 172 11.43 5.32 -9.69
CA ARG A 172 12.75 5.17 -10.30
C ARG A 172 12.90 3.71 -10.75
N GLY A 173 13.40 3.48 -11.98
CA GLY A 173 13.47 2.14 -12.56
C GLY A 173 14.30 1.13 -11.74
N ASP A 174 15.28 1.61 -10.97
CA ASP A 174 16.10 0.75 -10.11
C ASP A 174 15.43 0.35 -8.79
N THR A 175 14.41 1.07 -8.32
CA THR A 175 13.78 0.85 -7.01
C THR A 175 13.17 -0.55 -6.93
N GLU A 176 12.57 -1.05 -8.01
CA GLU A 176 12.00 -2.40 -8.04
C GLU A 176 13.07 -3.50 -7.90
N ARG A 177 14.22 -3.33 -8.57
CA ARG A 177 15.35 -4.25 -8.47
C ARG A 177 15.96 -4.24 -7.06
N ILE A 178 16.05 -3.07 -6.44
CA ILE A 178 16.54 -2.90 -5.08
C ILE A 178 15.57 -3.53 -4.08
N GLY A 179 14.27 -3.25 -4.20
CA GLY A 179 13.21 -3.83 -3.38
C GLY A 179 13.21 -5.36 -3.44
N GLN A 180 13.34 -5.95 -4.63
CA GLN A 180 13.45 -7.41 -4.77
C GLN A 180 14.68 -7.98 -4.06
N ARG A 181 15.83 -7.30 -4.16
CA ARG A 181 17.05 -7.73 -3.46
C ARG A 181 16.88 -7.69 -1.95
N LEU A 182 16.33 -6.58 -1.43
CA LEU A 182 16.08 -6.39 0.01
C LEU A 182 15.10 -7.42 0.56
N LEU A 183 14.02 -7.72 -0.18
CA LEU A 183 13.08 -8.77 0.19
C LEU A 183 13.77 -10.13 0.32
N SER A 184 14.59 -10.50 -0.67
CA SER A 184 15.38 -11.73 -0.62
C SER A 184 16.37 -11.73 0.55
N SER A 185 17.04 -10.60 0.82
CA SER A 185 17.96 -10.47 1.95
C SER A 185 17.25 -10.66 3.30
N LEU A 186 16.11 -10.02 3.52
CA LEU A 186 15.30 -10.19 4.74
C LEU A 186 14.90 -11.66 4.93
N TYR A 187 14.37 -12.29 3.88
CA TYR A 187 13.94 -13.68 3.93
C TYR A 187 15.10 -14.62 4.26
N GLN A 188 16.27 -14.41 3.65
CA GLN A 188 17.46 -15.20 3.94
C GLN A 188 17.99 -14.96 5.36
N GLN A 189 17.86 -13.76 5.92
CA GLN A 189 18.23 -13.50 7.32
C GLN A 189 17.32 -14.28 8.29
N VAL A 190 16.01 -14.35 8.01
CA VAL A 190 15.08 -15.18 8.80
C VAL A 190 15.47 -16.66 8.71
N LEU A 191 15.81 -17.18 7.53
CA LEU A 191 16.28 -18.56 7.39
C LEU A 191 17.60 -18.80 8.13
N ALA A 192 18.55 -17.87 8.01
CA ALA A 192 19.87 -17.97 8.63
C ALA A 192 19.80 -17.89 10.17
N SER A 193 18.71 -17.36 10.74
CA SER A 193 18.48 -17.33 12.19
C SER A 193 18.38 -18.72 12.82
N GLY A 194 18.03 -19.76 12.03
CA GLY A 194 17.90 -21.14 12.49
C GLY A 194 16.59 -21.46 13.24
N TYR A 195 15.69 -20.49 13.39
CA TYR A 195 14.40 -20.68 14.09
C TYR A 195 13.24 -21.12 13.18
N SER A 196 13.47 -21.17 11.87
CA SER A 196 12.46 -21.58 10.90
C SER A 196 12.22 -23.09 10.96
N LEU A 197 10.95 -23.47 11.09
CA LEU A 197 10.45 -24.85 11.05
C LEU A 197 10.07 -25.29 9.63
N GLY A 198 10.14 -24.38 8.65
CA GLY A 198 9.78 -24.62 7.26
C GLY A 198 8.90 -23.51 6.69
N THR A 199 8.49 -23.68 5.44
CA THR A 199 7.55 -22.78 4.77
C THR A 199 6.13 -22.97 5.30
N ALA A 200 5.39 -21.87 5.44
CA ALA A 200 3.97 -21.90 5.71
C ALA A 200 3.21 -22.13 4.40
N ASP A 201 2.27 -23.07 4.39
CA ASP A 201 1.39 -23.29 3.22
C ASP A 201 0.50 -22.07 2.96
N HIS A 202 0.18 -21.31 4.02
CA HIS A 202 -0.59 -20.07 3.96
C HIS A 202 0.15 -18.99 4.77
N ALA A 203 0.84 -18.08 4.09
CA ALA A 203 1.59 -16.98 4.69
C ALA A 203 0.69 -15.83 5.20
N ARG A 204 -0.58 -15.86 4.83
CA ARG A 204 -1.65 -14.97 5.28
C ARG A 204 -2.81 -15.83 5.74
N ILE A 205 -3.57 -15.33 6.72
CA ILE A 205 -4.84 -15.92 7.10
C ILE A 205 -5.75 -15.87 5.88
N THR A 206 -5.87 -17.02 5.22
CA THR A 206 -6.91 -17.26 4.23
C THR A 206 -8.00 -17.94 5.03
N PRO A 207 -9.24 -17.41 5.09
CA PRO A 207 -10.28 -18.10 5.84
C PRO A 207 -10.42 -19.50 5.25
N ALA A 208 -10.23 -20.51 6.10
CA ALA A 208 -10.36 -21.91 5.73
C ALA A 208 -11.70 -22.08 5.01
N ALA A 209 -11.67 -22.71 3.83
CA ALA A 209 -12.88 -23.07 3.11
C ALA A 209 -13.76 -23.92 4.04
N GLY A 210 -14.80 -23.30 4.59
CA GLY A 210 -15.82 -24.00 5.35
C GLY A 210 -16.55 -25.00 4.45
N PRO A 211 -17.16 -26.07 5.00
CA PRO A 211 -17.74 -27.18 4.23
C PRO A 211 -18.98 -26.82 3.38
N SER A 212 -19.39 -25.56 3.37
CA SER A 212 -20.59 -25.07 2.68
C SER A 212 -20.19 -23.99 1.69
N GLY A 213 -20.30 -24.28 0.40
CA GLY A 213 -19.86 -23.45 -0.74
C GLY A 213 -20.56 -22.09 -0.88
N GLY A 214 -20.36 -21.21 0.10
CA GLY A 214 -20.69 -19.79 0.06
C GLY A 214 -19.47 -18.96 -0.36
N LEU A 215 -19.74 -17.77 -0.92
CA LEU A 215 -18.68 -16.81 -1.20
C LEU A 215 -18.27 -16.16 0.11
N ALA A 216 -16.98 -16.21 0.47
CA ALA A 216 -16.44 -15.48 1.62
C ALA A 216 -15.65 -14.25 1.14
N CYS A 217 -15.73 -13.18 1.91
CA CYS A 217 -14.90 -12.02 1.68
C CYS A 217 -13.49 -12.30 2.21
N ALA A 218 -12.50 -12.32 1.31
CA ALA A 218 -11.10 -12.56 1.65
C ALA A 218 -10.48 -11.49 2.57
N HIS A 219 -11.10 -10.31 2.67
CA HIS A 219 -10.59 -9.19 3.48
C HIS A 219 -11.16 -9.17 4.91
N CYS A 220 -12.40 -9.59 5.14
CA CYS A 220 -13.03 -9.43 6.46
C CYS A 220 -13.76 -10.68 6.96
N GLY A 221 -13.60 -11.81 6.26
CA GLY A 221 -14.24 -13.08 6.61
C GLY A 221 -15.76 -13.09 6.47
N PHE A 222 -16.38 -12.04 5.90
CA PHE A 222 -17.83 -11.99 5.74
C PHE A 222 -18.30 -13.09 4.79
N GLU A 223 -19.10 -14.02 5.30
CA GLU A 223 -19.72 -15.09 4.53
C GLU A 223 -21.04 -14.60 3.92
N SER A 224 -21.08 -14.57 2.59
CA SER A 224 -22.31 -14.33 1.85
C SER A 224 -23.09 -15.63 1.74
N GLN A 225 -24.32 -15.64 2.27
CA GLN A 225 -25.29 -16.73 2.01
C GLN A 225 -25.80 -16.73 0.56
N SER A 226 -25.43 -15.73 -0.24
CA SER A 226 -25.80 -15.60 -1.65
C SER A 226 -24.59 -15.88 -2.56
N ALA A 227 -24.74 -16.88 -3.43
CA ALA A 227 -23.72 -17.22 -4.44
C ALA A 227 -23.57 -16.16 -5.56
N SER A 228 -24.40 -15.10 -5.56
CA SER A 228 -24.37 -14.03 -6.57
C SER A 228 -23.66 -12.74 -6.14
N ALA A 229 -23.22 -12.63 -4.89
CA ALA A 229 -22.56 -11.41 -4.40
C ALA A 229 -21.14 -11.27 -4.99
N PHE A 230 -20.92 -10.27 -5.86
CA PHE A 230 -19.61 -10.01 -6.46
C PHE A 230 -18.69 -9.16 -5.56
N TYR A 231 -19.28 -8.32 -4.72
CA TYR A 231 -18.57 -7.44 -3.78
C TYR A 231 -19.13 -7.64 -2.37
N CYS A 232 -18.25 -7.58 -1.38
CA CYS A 232 -18.61 -7.71 0.02
C CYS A 232 -19.43 -6.50 0.47
N PRO A 233 -20.61 -6.69 1.08
CA PRO A 233 -21.42 -5.56 1.58
C PRO A 233 -20.81 -4.89 2.83
N LYS A 234 -19.86 -5.54 3.50
CA LYS A 234 -19.18 -5.02 4.69
C LYS A 234 -18.00 -4.11 4.32
N CYS A 235 -17.15 -4.53 3.37
CA CYS A 235 -15.92 -3.80 3.05
C CYS A 235 -15.76 -3.37 1.59
N GLY A 236 -16.70 -3.70 0.70
CA GLY A 236 -16.63 -3.34 -0.73
C GLY A 236 -15.63 -4.14 -1.56
N MET A 237 -14.83 -5.02 -0.95
CA MET A 237 -13.85 -5.86 -1.66
C MET A 237 -14.51 -6.99 -2.44
N ARG A 238 -13.86 -7.42 -3.52
CA ARG A 238 -14.37 -8.49 -4.38
C ARG A 238 -14.46 -9.81 -3.61
N MET A 239 -15.57 -10.52 -3.74
CA MET A 239 -15.77 -11.81 -3.08
C MET A 239 -14.92 -12.90 -3.74
N ALA A 240 -14.26 -13.74 -2.94
CA ALA A 240 -13.51 -14.88 -3.45
C ALA A 240 -14.48 -16.01 -3.79
N ARG A 241 -14.38 -16.55 -5.01
CA ARG A 241 -15.14 -17.74 -5.41
C ARG A 241 -14.37 -18.97 -4.93
N GLY A 242 -14.98 -19.74 -4.04
CA GLY A 242 -14.49 -21.09 -3.75
C GLY A 242 -14.47 -21.90 -5.04
N THR A 243 -13.32 -22.48 -5.37
CA THR A 243 -13.21 -23.53 -6.40
C THR A 243 -13.64 -24.86 -5.83
#